data_AF-A0A811PIH3-F1
#
_entry.id   AF-A0A811PIH3-F1
#
_cell.length_a   1.000
_cell.length_b   1.000
_cell.length_c   1.000
_cell.angle_alpha   90.00
_cell.angle_beta   90.00
_cell.angle_gamma   90.00
#
_symmetry.space_group_name_H-M   'P 1'
#
loop_
_entity.id
_entity.type
_entity.pdbx_description
1 polymer ?
#
loop_
_entity_poly.entity_id
_entity_poly.type
_entity_poly.pdbx_seq_one_letter_code
_entity_poly.pdbx_strand_id
1 'polypeptide(L)'
;MAGKRVTGGDGREEDGAMVGLPSLDLSLAFPQATPASIFPPSASDYYQFDDLLTSEERSIREKVRGIVEKEIAPIMAAYWEKAEFPFHAIPKLASLSVAGGTIKGYGCPGLSITASAVTMAEMARVDASCSTFILVHSSLAMVTIALCGSEAQKQKYLPSLAQLTTVGCWALTEPNYGSDASSLRTTATKAPGGWHIDGQKRWIGNSTFADVLVVLARNADTQQLNGFIVRKGAPGLKATKIENKIGLRMVQNGDIVFNMVFVPEEDRLPGITSFQDISKAWNSRMAREVVSLGRELLGGNGILADFLVAKAFCDLEPIYSYEGTYDINSLVTGREITGIASFKPAALAKARL
;
A
#
# COMPACT_ATOMS: atom_id res chain seq x y z
N MET A 1 49.19 32.28 19.97
CA MET A 1 50.44 32.45 19.20
C MET A 1 50.09 32.46 17.72
N ALA A 2 50.65 33.42 16.98
CA ALA A 2 50.26 33.79 15.63
C ALA A 2 50.56 32.70 14.59
N GLY A 3 49.55 32.30 13.81
CA GLY A 3 49.72 31.49 12.60
C GLY A 3 50.24 32.35 11.45
N LYS A 4 51.40 31.99 10.91
CA LYS A 4 51.99 32.61 9.72
C LYS A 4 51.04 32.45 8.52
N ARG A 5 50.63 33.56 7.90
CA ARG A 5 50.08 33.56 6.53
C ARG A 5 51.23 33.24 5.58
N VAL A 6 51.13 32.13 4.86
CA VAL A 6 51.90 31.88 3.65
C VAL A 6 51.10 32.49 2.50
N THR A 7 51.56 33.63 2.00
CA THR A 7 51.07 34.23 0.75
C THR A 7 51.90 33.67 -0.39
N GLY A 8 51.30 32.84 -1.25
CA GLY A 8 51.93 32.34 -2.45
C GLY A 8 50.89 31.93 -3.49
N GLY A 9 50.77 32.73 -4.54
CA GLY A 9 50.56 32.29 -5.93
C GLY A 9 49.20 31.72 -6.32
N ASP A 10 48.51 32.47 -7.19
CA ASP A 10 47.38 32.09 -8.04
C ASP A 10 45.99 32.10 -7.36
N GLY A 11 45.28 33.22 -7.54
CA GLY A 11 43.93 33.46 -7.04
C GLY A 11 42.86 32.74 -7.87
N ARG A 12 42.89 31.41 -7.87
CA ARG A 12 41.71 30.60 -8.16
C ARG A 12 41.35 29.87 -6.88
N GLU A 13 40.33 30.36 -6.18
CA GLU A 13 39.64 29.52 -5.20
C GLU A 13 39.25 28.23 -5.93
N GLU A 14 39.62 27.09 -5.36
CA GLU A 14 39.24 25.78 -5.89
C GLU A 14 37.71 25.63 -5.72
N ASP A 15 36.96 26.17 -6.68
CA ASP A 15 35.48 26.13 -6.78
C ASP A 15 34.88 24.71 -6.83
N GLY A 16 35.69 23.66 -6.59
CA GLY A 16 35.30 22.26 -6.60
C GLY A 16 35.70 21.44 -5.38
N ALA A 17 36.40 22.00 -4.38
CA ALA A 17 36.95 21.23 -3.25
C ALA A 17 35.88 20.58 -2.34
N MET A 18 34.62 21.01 -2.45
CA MET A 18 33.49 20.49 -1.66
C MET A 18 32.56 19.56 -2.45
N VAL A 19 32.77 19.42 -3.77
CA VAL A 19 31.94 18.56 -4.64
C VAL A 19 32.33 17.09 -4.42
N GLY A 20 31.36 16.25 -4.06
CA GLY A 20 31.57 14.81 -3.82
C GLY A 20 31.72 14.40 -2.35
N LEU A 21 31.65 15.35 -1.42
CA LEU A 21 31.53 15.05 0.00
C LEU A 21 30.13 14.52 0.34
N PRO A 22 29.98 13.70 1.40
CA PRO A 22 28.67 13.28 1.90
C PRO A 22 27.79 14.47 2.26
N SER A 23 26.46 14.27 2.26
CA SER A 23 25.51 15.24 2.79
C SER A 23 25.84 15.57 4.25
N LEU A 24 25.66 16.84 4.63
CA LEU A 24 25.84 17.27 6.01
C LEU A 24 24.83 16.56 6.92
N ASP A 25 25.29 16.15 8.10
CA ASP A 25 24.40 15.59 9.13
C ASP A 25 23.30 16.59 9.49
N LEU A 26 22.04 16.12 9.59
CA LEU A 26 20.89 17.00 9.83
C LEU A 26 21.00 17.80 11.14
N SER A 27 21.63 17.25 12.18
CA SER A 27 21.83 17.96 13.45
C SER A 27 22.74 19.18 13.30
N LEU A 28 23.63 19.16 12.30
CA LEU A 28 24.49 20.30 11.95
C LEU A 28 23.84 21.21 10.92
N ALA A 29 23.12 20.63 9.95
CA ALA A 29 22.47 21.39 8.88
C ALA A 29 21.28 22.22 9.36
N PHE A 30 20.49 21.68 10.31
CA PHE A 30 19.31 22.35 10.85
C PHE A 30 19.09 22.03 12.33
N PRO A 31 19.92 22.56 13.25
CA PRO A 31 19.90 22.22 14.68
C PRO A 31 18.62 22.64 15.42
N GLN A 32 17.76 23.46 14.80
CA GLN A 32 16.57 24.05 15.44
C GLN A 32 15.36 23.12 15.49
N ALA A 33 15.31 22.08 14.65
CA ALA A 33 14.20 21.15 14.60
C ALA A 33 14.68 19.70 14.53
N THR A 34 13.88 18.82 15.12
CA THR A 34 14.16 17.39 15.15
C THR A 34 13.61 16.71 13.87
N PRO A 35 14.41 15.90 13.17
CA PRO A 35 13.91 15.11 12.05
C PRO A 35 12.99 14.00 12.52
N ALA A 36 12.18 13.46 11.60
CA ALA A 36 11.20 12.41 11.88
C ALA A 36 11.81 11.06 12.26
N SER A 37 13.14 10.89 12.17
CA SER A 37 13.85 9.73 12.72
C SER A 37 13.72 9.62 14.24
N ILE A 38 13.48 10.74 14.93
CA ILE A 38 12.98 10.80 16.29
C ILE A 38 11.52 11.27 16.19
N PHE A 39 10.60 10.31 16.12
CA PHE A 39 9.22 10.59 15.72
C PHE A 39 8.49 11.54 16.71
N PRO A 40 7.71 12.52 16.22
CA PRO A 40 7.01 13.45 17.09
C PRO A 40 5.98 12.76 17.98
N PRO A 41 5.77 13.26 19.22
CA PRO A 41 4.72 12.74 20.10
C PRO A 41 3.33 12.96 19.47
N SER A 42 2.37 12.12 19.86
CA SER A 42 0.99 12.22 19.37
C SER A 42 0.24 13.39 20.01
N ALA A 43 0.31 14.57 19.39
CA ALA A 43 -0.46 15.76 19.78
C ALA A 43 -1.78 15.92 19.00
N SER A 44 -2.03 15.09 17.97
CA SER A 44 -3.21 15.18 17.11
C SER A 44 -4.48 14.60 17.74
N ASP A 45 -4.36 13.86 18.83
CA ASP A 45 -5.48 13.23 19.54
C ASP A 45 -6.19 14.24 20.45
N TYR A 46 -6.73 15.30 19.84
CA TYR A 46 -7.28 16.45 20.55
C TYR A 46 -8.65 16.18 21.18
N TYR A 47 -9.42 15.25 20.61
CA TYR A 47 -10.76 14.88 21.07
C TYR A 47 -10.77 13.59 21.91
N GLN A 48 -9.61 13.17 22.42
CA GLN A 48 -9.49 12.02 23.34
C GLN A 48 -10.10 10.74 22.74
N PHE A 49 -9.67 10.38 21.52
CA PHE A 49 -10.21 9.21 20.82
C PHE A 49 -10.01 7.90 21.57
N ASP A 50 -9.07 7.84 22.53
CA ASP A 50 -8.92 6.71 23.45
C ASP A 50 -10.17 6.40 24.28
N ASP A 51 -11.03 7.39 24.55
CA ASP A 51 -12.31 7.17 25.24
C ASP A 51 -13.32 6.39 24.39
N LEU A 52 -13.13 6.39 23.07
CA LEU A 52 -13.94 5.63 22.11
C LEU A 52 -13.40 4.21 21.89
N LEU A 53 -12.25 3.88 22.47
CA LEU A 53 -11.57 2.61 22.27
C LEU A 53 -11.68 1.72 23.51
N THR A 54 -11.89 0.43 23.27
CA THR A 54 -11.74 -0.59 24.31
C THR A 54 -10.30 -0.63 24.83
N SER A 55 -10.09 -1.26 25.99
CA SER A 55 -8.73 -1.46 26.54
C SER A 55 -7.84 -2.27 25.61
N GLU A 56 -8.40 -3.26 24.90
CA GLU A 56 -7.67 -4.08 23.92
C GLU A 56 -7.26 -3.25 22.69
N GLU A 57 -8.16 -2.44 22.15
CA GLU A 57 -7.88 -1.55 21.02
C GLU A 57 -6.79 -0.52 21.36
N ARG A 58 -6.82 0.05 22.57
CA ARG A 58 -5.77 0.95 23.08
C ARG A 58 -4.42 0.26 23.20
N SER A 59 -4.40 -0.94 23.78
CA SER A 59 -3.17 -1.74 23.91
C SER A 59 -2.55 -2.05 22.54
N ILE A 60 -3.37 -2.40 21.55
CA ILE A 60 -2.91 -2.62 20.17
C ILE A 60 -2.37 -1.32 19.55
N ARG A 61 -3.08 -0.20 19.70
CA ARG A 61 -2.63 1.12 19.22
C ARG A 61 -1.24 1.45 19.76
N GLU A 62 -1.05 1.36 21.08
CA GLU A 62 0.22 1.64 21.75
C GLU A 62 1.33 0.70 21.30
N LYS A 63 1.04 -0.61 21.20
CA LYS A 63 1.99 -1.62 20.71
C LYS A 63 2.46 -1.29 19.28
N VAL A 64 1.53 -0.99 18.38
CA VAL A 64 1.84 -0.66 16.98
C VAL A 64 2.68 0.61 16.95
N ARG A 65 2.23 1.69 17.60
CA ARG A 65 2.95 2.96 17.69
C ARG A 65 4.39 2.77 18.14
N GLY A 66 4.60 2.10 19.27
CA GLY A 66 5.92 1.91 19.87
C GLY A 66 6.88 1.17 18.94
N ILE A 67 6.40 0.18 18.19
CA ILE A 67 7.22 -0.56 17.22
C ILE A 67 7.48 0.26 15.96
N VAL A 68 6.47 0.93 15.37
CA VAL A 68 6.69 1.66 14.12
C VAL A 68 7.54 2.91 14.31
N GLU A 69 7.37 3.65 15.41
CA GLU A 69 8.23 4.78 15.73
C GLU A 69 9.68 4.35 15.98
N LYS A 70 9.88 3.20 16.63
CA LYS A 70 11.22 2.70 16.97
C LYS A 70 11.94 2.06 15.78
N GLU A 71 11.25 1.25 15.00
CA GLU A 71 11.87 0.36 14.01
C GLU A 71 11.74 0.89 12.57
N ILE A 72 10.76 1.74 12.27
CA ILE A 72 10.51 2.27 10.90
C ILE A 72 10.94 3.73 10.76
N ALA A 73 10.59 4.60 11.72
CA ALA A 73 10.88 6.02 11.61
C ALA A 73 12.38 6.34 11.36
N PRO A 74 13.35 5.65 12.00
CA PRO A 74 14.76 5.94 11.77
C PRO A 74 15.28 5.58 10.37
N ILE A 75 14.59 4.71 9.63
CA ILE A 75 15.05 4.19 8.33
C ILE A 75 14.22 4.68 7.15
N MET A 76 12.99 5.16 7.38
CA MET A 76 12.01 5.39 6.31
C MET A 76 12.47 6.40 5.26
N ALA A 77 13.16 7.49 5.66
CA ALA A 77 13.58 8.53 4.72
C ALA A 77 14.55 7.97 3.65
N ALA A 78 15.54 7.17 4.08
CA ALA A 78 16.51 6.57 3.18
C ALA A 78 15.87 5.54 2.22
N TYR A 79 14.99 4.68 2.73
CA TYR A 79 14.29 3.68 1.90
C TYR A 79 13.30 4.32 0.93
N TRP A 80 12.57 5.35 1.39
CA TRP A 80 11.63 6.09 0.57
C TRP A 80 12.34 6.83 -0.57
N GLU A 81 13.45 7.49 -0.28
CA GLU A 81 14.26 8.17 -1.30
C GLU A 81 14.76 7.18 -2.37
N LYS A 82 15.29 6.02 -1.96
CA LYS A 82 15.81 5.00 -2.89
C LYS A 82 14.72 4.20 -3.62
N ALA A 83 13.45 4.37 -3.25
CA ALA A 83 12.35 3.52 -3.70
C ALA A 83 12.60 2.02 -3.49
N GLU A 84 13.19 1.69 -2.34
CA GLU A 84 13.52 0.33 -1.89
C GLU A 84 12.57 -0.10 -0.76
N PHE A 85 12.35 -1.40 -0.61
CA PHE A 85 11.54 -1.94 0.48
C PHE A 85 12.44 -2.46 1.62
N PRO A 86 12.17 -2.11 2.89
CA PRO A 86 12.96 -2.57 4.03
C PRO A 86 12.59 -4.01 4.42
N PHE A 87 13.04 -5.00 3.67
CA PHE A 87 12.71 -6.42 3.93
C PHE A 87 13.06 -6.88 5.35
N HIS A 88 14.11 -6.34 5.96
CA HIS A 88 14.50 -6.64 7.34
C HIS A 88 13.47 -6.17 8.38
N ALA A 89 12.54 -5.28 8.01
CA ALA A 89 11.46 -4.83 8.87
C ALA A 89 10.27 -5.80 8.91
N ILE A 90 10.16 -6.75 7.96
CA ILE A 90 9.04 -7.71 7.91
C ILE A 90 8.91 -8.50 9.22
N PRO A 91 9.98 -9.09 9.81
CA PRO A 91 9.86 -9.80 11.09
C PRO A 91 9.41 -8.91 12.25
N LYS A 92 9.78 -7.61 12.23
CA LYS A 92 9.34 -6.64 13.24
C LYS A 92 7.85 -6.37 13.11
N LEU A 93 7.36 -6.17 11.88
CA LEU A 93 5.94 -6.03 11.59
C LEU A 93 5.17 -7.32 11.91
N ALA A 94 5.77 -8.49 11.72
CA ALA A 94 5.17 -9.79 12.08
C ALA A 94 4.96 -9.92 13.60
N SER A 95 5.90 -9.41 14.41
CA SER A 95 5.81 -9.44 15.88
C SER A 95 4.63 -8.64 16.44
N LEU A 96 4.04 -7.75 15.64
CA LEU A 96 2.81 -7.05 16.00
C LEU A 96 1.62 -7.99 16.08
N SER A 97 1.62 -9.10 15.33
CA SER A 97 0.51 -10.05 15.21
C SER A 97 -0.79 -9.38 14.74
N VAL A 98 -0.67 -8.48 13.75
CA VAL A 98 -1.81 -7.72 13.20
C VAL A 98 -2.18 -8.12 11.76
N ALA A 99 -1.30 -8.83 11.05
CA ALA A 99 -1.61 -9.37 9.73
C ALA A 99 -2.73 -10.44 9.87
N GLY A 100 -3.74 -10.33 9.03
CA GLY A 100 -4.99 -11.08 9.15
C GLY A 100 -6.12 -10.31 9.81
N GLY A 101 -5.85 -9.17 10.46
CA GLY A 101 -6.86 -8.23 10.95
C GLY A 101 -8.01 -8.91 11.68
N THR A 102 -9.21 -8.84 11.08
CA THR A 102 -10.46 -9.36 11.67
C THR A 102 -10.74 -10.84 11.42
N ILE A 103 -9.87 -11.53 10.66
CA ILE A 103 -10.06 -12.95 10.34
C ILE A 103 -9.92 -13.78 11.63
N LYS A 104 -10.94 -14.58 11.94
CA LYS A 104 -10.96 -15.47 13.10
C LYS A 104 -10.44 -16.86 12.74
N GLY A 105 -9.56 -17.42 13.58
CA GLY A 105 -8.97 -18.74 13.36
C GLY A 105 -7.80 -18.71 12.36
N TYR A 106 -7.36 -19.90 11.90
CA TYR A 106 -6.30 -20.06 10.89
C TYR A 106 -4.97 -19.35 11.22
N GLY A 107 -4.65 -19.19 12.51
CA GLY A 107 -3.46 -18.46 12.96
C GLY A 107 -3.53 -16.93 12.83
N CYS A 108 -4.71 -16.38 12.48
CA CYS A 108 -4.97 -14.95 12.41
C CYS A 108 -5.42 -14.40 13.79
N PRO A 109 -5.23 -13.09 14.04
CA PRO A 109 -5.45 -12.51 15.36
C PRO A 109 -6.91 -12.33 15.76
N GLY A 110 -7.86 -12.31 14.80
CA GLY A 110 -9.28 -12.18 15.09
C GLY A 110 -9.67 -10.86 15.75
N LEU A 111 -8.99 -9.76 15.39
CA LEU A 111 -9.19 -8.43 15.97
C LEU A 111 -10.60 -7.90 15.73
N SER A 112 -11.03 -6.94 16.55
CA SER A 112 -12.16 -6.09 16.18
C SER A 112 -11.85 -5.30 14.91
N ILE A 113 -12.88 -4.90 14.15
CA ILE A 113 -12.68 -4.05 12.97
C ILE A 113 -12.04 -2.71 13.35
N THR A 114 -12.38 -2.17 14.52
CA THR A 114 -11.81 -0.93 15.05
C THR A 114 -10.33 -1.11 15.40
N ALA A 115 -9.94 -2.22 16.05
CA ALA A 115 -8.53 -2.53 16.33
C ALA A 115 -7.72 -2.66 15.03
N SER A 116 -8.28 -3.30 14.01
CA SER A 116 -7.67 -3.39 12.67
C SER A 116 -7.52 -2.01 12.02
N ALA A 117 -8.54 -1.14 12.13
CA ALA A 117 -8.49 0.22 11.59
C ALA A 117 -7.45 1.10 12.28
N VAL A 118 -7.41 1.07 13.62
CA VAL A 118 -6.44 1.80 14.44
C VAL A 118 -5.01 1.34 14.16
N THR A 119 -4.79 0.04 13.94
CA THR A 119 -3.50 -0.49 13.49
C THR A 119 -3.06 0.16 12.19
N MET A 120 -3.94 0.21 11.18
CA MET A 120 -3.61 0.80 9.88
C MET A 120 -3.30 2.30 9.99
N ALA A 121 -4.04 3.01 10.86
CA ALA A 121 -3.83 4.42 11.15
C ALA A 121 -2.48 4.69 11.83
N GLU A 122 -2.11 3.93 12.87
CA GLU A 122 -0.82 4.10 13.57
C GLU A 122 0.38 3.76 12.66
N MET A 123 0.25 2.75 11.79
CA MET A 123 1.26 2.48 10.77
C MET A 123 1.38 3.65 9.78
N ALA A 124 0.25 4.12 9.23
CA ALA A 124 0.23 5.18 8.24
C ALA A 124 0.72 6.53 8.79
N ARG A 125 0.53 6.77 10.09
CA ARG A 125 1.03 7.97 10.80
C ARG A 125 2.54 8.10 10.65
N VAL A 126 3.28 6.98 10.73
CA VAL A 126 4.74 6.97 10.55
C VAL A 126 5.11 6.80 9.08
N ASP A 127 4.62 5.74 8.43
CA ASP A 127 4.91 5.46 7.04
C ASP A 127 3.73 4.81 6.31
N ALA A 128 3.21 5.54 5.33
CA ALA A 128 2.10 5.10 4.50
C ALA A 128 2.48 3.95 3.55
N SER A 129 3.76 3.77 3.21
CA SER A 129 4.19 2.63 2.41
C SER A 129 4.12 1.32 3.21
N CYS A 130 4.57 1.33 4.47
CA CYS A 130 4.42 0.20 5.39
C CYS A 130 2.94 -0.12 5.67
N SER A 131 2.11 0.90 5.87
CA SER A 131 0.65 0.72 6.01
C SER A 131 0.04 0.09 4.75
N THR A 132 0.38 0.59 3.56
CA THR A 132 -0.08 0.05 2.28
C THR A 132 0.39 -1.40 2.07
N PHE A 133 1.63 -1.72 2.44
CA PHE A 133 2.17 -3.08 2.38
C PHE A 133 1.30 -4.06 3.19
N ILE A 134 0.98 -3.72 4.45
CA ILE A 134 0.12 -4.55 5.30
C ILE A 134 -1.33 -4.55 4.81
N LEU A 135 -1.86 -3.42 4.34
CA LEU A 135 -3.23 -3.32 3.84
C LEU A 135 -3.44 -4.22 2.63
N VAL A 136 -2.56 -4.17 1.63
CA VAL A 136 -2.65 -5.02 0.43
C VAL A 136 -2.51 -6.50 0.82
N HIS A 137 -1.57 -6.81 1.72
CA HIS A 137 -1.35 -8.16 2.19
C HIS A 137 -2.56 -8.72 2.97
N SER A 138 -3.02 -7.99 3.97
CA SER A 138 -4.01 -8.44 4.95
C SER A 138 -5.44 -8.16 4.49
N SER A 139 -5.75 -6.89 4.23
CA SER A 139 -7.12 -6.43 3.97
C SER A 139 -7.61 -6.71 2.55
N LEU A 140 -6.72 -7.03 1.62
CA LEU A 140 -7.09 -7.49 0.27
C LEU A 140 -6.81 -8.98 0.11
N ALA A 141 -5.54 -9.41 0.12
CA ALA A 141 -5.21 -10.80 -0.22
C ALA A 141 -5.72 -11.81 0.81
N MET A 142 -5.40 -11.64 2.10
CA MET A 142 -5.88 -12.58 3.14
C MET A 142 -7.40 -12.54 3.30
N VAL A 143 -8.01 -11.35 3.33
CA VAL A 143 -9.49 -11.22 3.43
C VAL A 143 -10.18 -11.89 2.24
N THR A 144 -9.66 -11.74 1.02
CA THR A 144 -10.22 -12.42 -0.15
C THR A 144 -10.16 -13.95 0.01
N ILE A 145 -9.06 -14.50 0.52
CA ILE A 145 -8.94 -15.95 0.79
C ILE A 145 -9.91 -16.37 1.92
N ALA A 146 -10.04 -15.58 2.97
CA ALA A 146 -10.91 -15.89 4.10
C ALA A 146 -12.41 -15.87 3.73
N LEU A 147 -12.83 -14.91 2.92
CA LEU A 147 -14.23 -14.75 2.51
C LEU A 147 -14.60 -15.64 1.32
N CYS A 148 -13.70 -15.79 0.36
CA CYS A 148 -14.02 -16.41 -0.93
C CYS A 148 -13.30 -17.74 -1.18
N GLY A 149 -12.35 -18.13 -0.33
CA GLY A 149 -11.61 -19.38 -0.46
C GLY A 149 -12.35 -20.59 0.13
N SER A 150 -11.96 -21.78 -0.31
CA SER A 150 -12.36 -23.05 0.32
C SER A 150 -11.69 -23.22 1.68
N GLU A 151 -12.24 -24.08 2.55
CA GLU A 151 -11.59 -24.39 3.84
C GLU A 151 -10.16 -24.92 3.68
N ALA A 152 -9.91 -25.70 2.62
CA ALA A 152 -8.57 -26.20 2.33
C ALA A 152 -7.60 -25.04 1.98
N GLN A 153 -8.04 -24.06 1.19
CA GLN A 153 -7.25 -22.87 0.85
C GLN A 153 -6.96 -22.01 2.09
N LYS A 154 -7.96 -21.83 2.97
CA LYS A 154 -7.80 -21.07 4.22
C LYS A 154 -6.74 -21.70 5.12
N GLN A 155 -6.84 -23.00 5.37
CA GLN A 155 -5.86 -23.74 6.18
C GLN A 155 -4.46 -23.76 5.55
N LYS A 156 -4.38 -23.84 4.21
CA LYS A 156 -3.11 -23.89 3.47
C LYS A 156 -2.36 -22.55 3.47
N TYR A 157 -3.08 -21.42 3.35
CA TYR A 157 -2.44 -20.12 3.08
C TYR A 157 -2.49 -19.12 4.23
N LEU A 158 -3.59 -19.03 4.98
CA LEU A 158 -3.75 -17.97 5.99
C LEU A 158 -2.73 -18.06 7.14
N PRO A 159 -2.33 -19.24 7.65
CA PRO A 159 -1.37 -19.30 8.76
C PRO A 159 -0.01 -18.66 8.44
N SER A 160 0.56 -18.93 7.27
CA SER A 160 1.86 -18.36 6.88
C SER A 160 1.76 -16.88 6.52
N LEU A 161 0.63 -16.45 5.95
CA LEU A 161 0.36 -15.03 5.68
C LEU A 161 0.23 -14.23 6.98
N ALA A 162 -0.49 -14.74 7.98
CA ALA A 162 -0.65 -14.09 9.28
C ALA A 162 0.68 -13.91 10.03
N GLN A 163 1.65 -14.81 9.81
CA GLN A 163 3.00 -14.71 10.36
C GLN A 163 3.97 -13.89 9.50
N LEU A 164 3.52 -13.36 8.35
CA LEU A 164 4.35 -12.71 7.33
C LEU A 164 5.57 -13.54 6.89
N THR A 165 5.51 -14.88 7.04
CA THR A 165 6.53 -15.79 6.50
C THR A 165 6.32 -16.03 5.00
N THR A 166 5.12 -15.72 4.51
CA THR A 166 4.81 -15.53 3.10
C THR A 166 4.11 -14.19 2.91
N VAL A 167 4.25 -13.56 1.75
CA VAL A 167 3.59 -12.28 1.43
C VAL A 167 2.54 -12.46 0.33
N GLY A 168 1.34 -11.90 0.55
CA GLY A 168 0.28 -11.79 -0.43
C GLY A 168 0.27 -10.47 -1.22
N CYS A 169 -0.24 -10.52 -2.45
CA CYS A 169 -0.71 -9.35 -3.19
C CYS A 169 -2.08 -9.59 -3.84
N TRP A 170 -2.70 -8.51 -4.34
CA TRP A 170 -4.05 -8.55 -4.92
C TRP A 170 -4.11 -7.83 -6.27
N ALA A 171 -4.45 -8.56 -7.33
CA ALA A 171 -4.25 -8.17 -8.71
C ALA A 171 -5.58 -8.01 -9.47
N LEU A 172 -6.10 -6.79 -9.47
CA LEU A 172 -7.32 -6.40 -10.20
C LEU A 172 -7.02 -5.47 -11.38
N THR A 173 -6.39 -4.32 -11.10
CA THR A 173 -6.14 -3.24 -12.05
C THR A 173 -5.28 -3.69 -13.24
N GLU A 174 -5.63 -3.20 -14.43
CA GLU A 174 -4.94 -3.47 -15.69
C GLU A 174 -4.49 -2.17 -16.35
N PRO A 175 -3.54 -2.20 -17.31
CA PRO A 175 -3.09 -1.01 -18.02
C PRO A 175 -4.23 -0.17 -18.62
N ASN A 176 -5.26 -0.84 -19.15
CA ASN A 176 -6.41 -0.21 -19.79
C ASN A 176 -7.65 -0.10 -18.88
N TYR A 177 -7.62 -0.67 -17.66
CA TYR A 177 -8.79 -0.80 -16.79
C TYR A 177 -8.41 -0.54 -15.32
N GLY A 178 -8.62 0.71 -14.89
CA GLY A 178 -8.50 1.16 -13.50
C GLY A 178 -9.86 1.29 -12.83
N SER A 179 -10.44 2.49 -12.91
CA SER A 179 -11.77 2.81 -12.36
C SER A 179 -12.89 1.91 -12.89
N ASP A 180 -12.83 1.52 -14.17
CA ASP A 180 -13.73 0.52 -14.75
C ASP A 180 -13.14 -0.90 -14.60
N ALA A 181 -12.85 -1.29 -13.36
CA ALA A 181 -12.29 -2.61 -13.06
C ALA A 181 -13.21 -3.76 -13.47
N SER A 182 -14.51 -3.50 -13.56
CA SER A 182 -15.50 -4.48 -14.01
C SER A 182 -15.29 -4.95 -15.46
N SER A 183 -14.60 -4.13 -16.26
CA SER A 183 -14.31 -4.37 -17.69
C SER A 183 -12.93 -4.99 -17.95
N LEU A 184 -12.25 -5.49 -16.91
CA LEU A 184 -10.95 -6.15 -17.04
C LEU A 184 -10.95 -7.25 -18.13
N ARG A 185 -9.79 -7.43 -18.77
CA ARG A 185 -9.56 -8.28 -19.94
C ARG A 185 -8.63 -9.45 -19.69
N THR A 186 -7.91 -9.52 -18.57
CA THR A 186 -7.19 -10.75 -18.18
C THR A 186 -8.18 -11.90 -18.20
N THR A 187 -7.87 -12.97 -18.91
CA THR A 187 -8.75 -14.11 -19.15
C THR A 187 -8.35 -15.32 -18.32
N ALA A 188 -9.33 -16.15 -17.99
CA ALA A 188 -9.16 -17.46 -17.41
C ALA A 188 -9.88 -18.48 -18.31
N THR A 189 -9.10 -19.36 -18.95
CA THR A 189 -9.62 -20.39 -19.85
C THR A 189 -9.55 -21.75 -19.16
N LYS A 190 -10.65 -22.51 -19.18
CA LYS A 190 -10.70 -23.84 -18.55
C LYS A 190 -9.71 -24.79 -19.21
N ALA A 191 -9.02 -25.59 -18.42
CA ALA A 191 -8.06 -26.61 -18.87
C ALA A 191 -8.23 -27.91 -18.06
N PRO A 192 -7.70 -29.06 -18.55
CA PRO A 192 -7.65 -30.28 -17.76
C PRO A 192 -6.97 -30.04 -16.41
N GLY A 193 -7.68 -30.29 -15.31
CA GLY A 193 -7.17 -30.11 -13.95
C GLY A 193 -7.12 -28.67 -13.42
N GLY A 194 -7.53 -27.66 -14.20
CA GLY A 194 -7.46 -26.27 -13.75
C GLY A 194 -7.80 -25.23 -14.82
N TRP A 195 -6.99 -24.17 -14.87
CA TRP A 195 -7.19 -22.97 -15.67
C TRP A 195 -5.88 -22.44 -16.21
N HIS A 196 -5.93 -21.80 -17.39
CA HIS A 196 -4.86 -20.95 -17.87
C HIS A 196 -5.25 -19.48 -17.74
N ILE A 197 -4.38 -18.69 -17.12
CA ILE A 197 -4.53 -17.24 -16.97
C ILE A 197 -3.65 -16.53 -17.99
N ASP A 198 -4.24 -15.62 -18.76
CA ASP A 198 -3.52 -14.82 -19.76
C ASP A 198 -3.95 -13.36 -19.69
N GLY A 199 -2.99 -12.44 -19.67
CA GLY A 199 -3.25 -11.01 -19.59
C GLY A 199 -2.20 -10.22 -18.83
N GLN A 200 -2.57 -9.00 -18.44
CA GLN A 200 -1.67 -8.05 -17.78
C GLN A 200 -2.35 -7.34 -16.61
N LYS A 201 -1.60 -7.15 -15.53
CA LYS A 201 -2.00 -6.34 -14.38
C LYS A 201 -0.98 -5.22 -14.17
N ARG A 202 -1.44 -4.12 -13.59
CA ARG A 202 -0.61 -2.92 -13.35
C ARG A 202 -0.94 -2.33 -11.98
N TRP A 203 0.07 -1.74 -11.35
CA TRP A 203 0.02 -1.10 -10.01
C TRP A 203 -0.06 -2.05 -8.82
N ILE A 204 0.21 -3.34 -9.00
CA ILE A 204 -0.02 -4.31 -7.92
C ILE A 204 1.08 -4.24 -6.87
N GLY A 205 0.76 -3.70 -5.70
CA GLY A 205 1.68 -3.65 -4.55
C GLY A 205 2.14 -5.05 -4.13
N ASN A 206 3.40 -5.18 -3.73
CA ASN A 206 4.07 -6.42 -3.29
C ASN A 206 4.35 -7.44 -4.40
N SER A 207 3.78 -7.29 -5.61
CA SER A 207 3.79 -8.33 -6.64
C SER A 207 5.18 -8.79 -7.10
N THR A 208 6.21 -7.94 -7.00
CA THR A 208 7.58 -8.30 -7.40
C THR A 208 8.24 -9.31 -6.46
N PHE A 209 7.72 -9.48 -5.24
CA PHE A 209 8.29 -10.39 -4.25
C PHE A 209 7.26 -11.29 -3.56
N ALA A 210 5.96 -11.04 -3.72
CA ALA A 210 4.86 -11.81 -3.13
C ALA A 210 4.94 -13.30 -3.49
N ASP A 211 4.66 -14.15 -2.52
CA ASP A 211 4.61 -15.61 -2.65
C ASP A 211 3.23 -16.09 -3.16
N VAL A 212 2.19 -15.31 -2.85
CA VAL A 212 0.79 -15.58 -3.17
C VAL A 212 0.19 -14.37 -3.87
N LEU A 213 -0.29 -14.55 -5.10
CA LEU A 213 -0.94 -13.52 -5.88
C LEU A 213 -2.43 -13.88 -6.03
N VAL A 214 -3.32 -13.10 -5.40
CA VAL A 214 -4.75 -13.23 -5.64
C VAL A 214 -5.09 -12.45 -6.91
N VAL A 215 -5.43 -13.15 -7.99
CA VAL A 215 -5.61 -12.60 -9.34
C VAL A 215 -7.08 -12.65 -9.75
N LEU A 216 -7.61 -11.52 -10.20
CA LEU A 216 -8.95 -11.43 -10.76
C LEU A 216 -8.87 -11.50 -12.29
N ALA A 217 -9.56 -12.48 -12.87
CA ALA A 217 -9.59 -12.73 -14.31
C ALA A 217 -11.01 -13.09 -14.77
N ARG A 218 -11.31 -12.75 -16.02
CA ARG A 218 -12.59 -13.05 -16.66
C ARG A 218 -12.59 -14.48 -17.18
N ASN A 219 -13.51 -15.28 -16.71
CA ASN A 219 -13.74 -16.62 -17.21
C ASN A 219 -14.19 -16.56 -18.68
N ALA A 220 -13.46 -17.24 -19.56
CA ALA A 220 -13.70 -17.20 -21.01
C ALA A 220 -15.08 -17.78 -21.38
N ASP A 221 -15.57 -18.76 -20.63
CA ASP A 221 -16.83 -19.45 -20.93
C ASP A 221 -18.03 -18.64 -20.42
N THR A 222 -17.97 -18.17 -19.17
CA THR A 222 -19.11 -17.51 -18.50
C THR A 222 -19.12 -16.00 -18.64
N GLN A 223 -18.00 -15.41 -19.06
CA GLN A 223 -17.73 -13.97 -19.07
C GLN A 223 -17.81 -13.28 -17.69
N GLN A 224 -17.95 -14.06 -16.62
CA GLN A 224 -17.95 -13.57 -15.24
C GLN A 224 -16.54 -13.41 -14.69
N LEU A 225 -16.39 -12.57 -13.66
CA LEU A 225 -15.13 -12.46 -12.93
C LEU A 225 -14.97 -13.64 -11.98
N ASN A 226 -13.77 -14.21 -11.96
CA ASN A 226 -13.35 -15.20 -10.98
C ASN A 226 -12.03 -14.78 -10.33
N GLY A 227 -11.76 -15.33 -9.15
CA GLY A 227 -10.50 -15.18 -8.44
C GLY A 227 -9.65 -16.44 -8.49
N PHE A 228 -8.35 -16.26 -8.58
CA PHE A 228 -7.36 -17.33 -8.69
C PHE A 228 -6.18 -17.04 -7.78
N ILE A 229 -5.64 -18.08 -7.13
CA ILE A 229 -4.42 -17.98 -6.34
C ILE A 229 -3.25 -18.43 -7.23
N VAL A 230 -2.45 -17.47 -7.70
CA VAL A 230 -1.24 -17.73 -8.48
C VAL A 230 -0.03 -17.73 -7.54
N ARG A 231 0.86 -18.71 -7.69
CA ARG A 231 2.07 -18.85 -6.85
C ARG A 231 3.26 -18.17 -7.51
N LYS A 232 4.15 -17.62 -6.68
CA LYS A 232 5.45 -17.11 -7.13
C LYS A 232 6.22 -18.17 -7.91
N GLY A 233 6.84 -17.76 -9.01
CA GLY A 233 7.62 -18.65 -9.87
C GLY A 233 6.79 -19.56 -10.78
N ALA A 234 5.46 -19.40 -10.82
CA ALA A 234 4.63 -20.12 -11.78
C ALA A 234 5.12 -19.86 -13.22
N PRO A 235 5.30 -20.89 -14.06
CA PRO A 235 5.72 -20.69 -15.45
C PRO A 235 4.77 -19.74 -16.19
N GLY A 236 5.33 -18.78 -16.92
CA GLY A 236 4.57 -17.74 -17.63
C GLY A 236 4.22 -16.51 -16.79
N LEU A 237 4.49 -16.50 -15.48
CA LEU A 237 4.33 -15.33 -14.61
C LEU A 237 5.60 -14.47 -14.63
N LYS A 238 5.44 -13.17 -14.85
CA LYS A 238 6.51 -12.18 -14.66
C LYS A 238 5.97 -10.93 -14.00
N ALA A 239 6.56 -10.52 -12.87
CA ALA A 239 6.28 -9.25 -12.22
C ALA A 239 7.53 -8.34 -12.28
N THR A 240 7.37 -7.10 -12.71
CA THR A 240 8.45 -6.10 -12.84
C THR A 240 8.10 -4.82 -12.12
N LYS A 241 9.06 -4.26 -11.38
CA LYS A 241 8.87 -3.04 -10.57
C LYS A 241 8.51 -1.84 -11.46
N ILE A 242 7.56 -1.04 -10.99
CA ILE A 242 7.25 0.29 -11.54
C ILE A 242 8.16 1.32 -10.86
N GLU A 243 9.00 1.98 -11.65
CA GLU A 243 9.91 3.03 -11.19
C GLU A 243 9.28 4.42 -11.23
N ASN A 244 10.00 5.43 -10.72
CA ASN A 244 9.69 6.85 -10.84
C ASN A 244 8.36 7.29 -10.20
N LYS A 245 7.89 6.57 -9.18
CA LYS A 245 6.72 6.98 -8.37
C LYS A 245 7.09 8.15 -7.45
N ILE A 246 6.23 9.15 -7.35
CA ILE A 246 6.45 10.27 -6.42
C ILE A 246 6.07 9.93 -4.98
N GLY A 247 5.12 9.00 -4.79
CA GLY A 247 4.59 8.59 -3.50
C GLY A 247 4.49 7.08 -3.38
N LEU A 248 4.33 6.61 -2.14
CA LEU A 248 4.39 5.21 -1.74
C LEU A 248 5.66 4.53 -2.27
N ARG A 249 6.80 5.23 -2.20
CA ARG A 249 8.02 4.84 -2.91
C ARG A 249 8.61 3.52 -2.42
N MET A 250 8.42 3.18 -1.14
CA MET A 250 8.91 1.91 -0.58
C MET A 250 8.04 0.73 -1.05
N VAL A 251 6.75 0.95 -1.36
CA VAL A 251 5.87 -0.11 -1.89
C VAL A 251 6.38 -0.57 -3.26
N GLN A 252 6.60 -1.87 -3.42
CA GLN A 252 7.04 -2.44 -4.69
C GLN A 252 5.82 -2.74 -5.58
N ASN A 253 5.25 -1.70 -6.20
CA ASN A 253 4.20 -1.88 -7.19
C ASN A 253 4.80 -2.49 -8.47
N GLY A 254 4.12 -3.48 -9.03
CA GLY A 254 4.57 -4.15 -10.24
C GLY A 254 3.57 -4.09 -11.39
N ASP A 255 4.13 -4.12 -12.60
CA ASP A 255 3.48 -4.62 -13.80
C ASP A 255 3.61 -6.15 -13.80
N ILE A 256 2.50 -6.85 -14.01
CA ILE A 256 2.46 -8.32 -14.04
C ILE A 256 2.01 -8.76 -15.43
N VAL A 257 2.76 -9.68 -16.03
CA VAL A 257 2.39 -10.38 -17.25
C VAL A 257 2.09 -11.83 -16.90
N PHE A 258 0.94 -12.31 -17.36
CA PHE A 258 0.55 -13.71 -17.34
C PHE A 258 0.56 -14.20 -18.79
N ASN A 259 1.44 -15.14 -19.12
CA ASN A 259 1.46 -15.82 -20.40
C ASN A 259 1.05 -17.28 -20.18
N MET A 260 -0.24 -17.57 -20.35
CA MET A 260 -0.82 -18.91 -20.18
C MET A 260 -0.47 -19.59 -18.84
N VAL A 261 -0.47 -18.84 -17.75
CA VAL A 261 -0.11 -19.34 -16.40
C VAL A 261 -1.12 -20.39 -15.95
N PHE A 262 -0.66 -21.61 -15.68
CA PHE A 262 -1.53 -22.68 -15.17
C PHE A 262 -1.84 -22.48 -13.69
N VAL A 263 -3.13 -22.62 -13.33
CA VAL A 263 -3.63 -22.60 -11.95
C VAL A 263 -4.50 -23.84 -11.74
N PRO A 264 -4.19 -24.72 -10.78
CA PRO A 264 -5.00 -25.91 -10.54
C PRO A 264 -6.39 -25.54 -10.01
N GLU A 265 -7.39 -26.41 -10.20
CA GLU A 265 -8.77 -26.13 -9.78
C GLU A 265 -8.88 -25.80 -8.29
N GLU A 266 -8.05 -26.45 -7.46
CA GLU A 266 -7.99 -26.23 -6.01
C GLU A 266 -7.51 -24.83 -5.61
N ASP A 267 -6.94 -24.05 -6.53
CA ASP A 267 -6.48 -22.67 -6.34
C ASP A 267 -7.42 -21.64 -6.98
N ARG A 268 -8.57 -22.06 -7.54
CA ARG A 268 -9.68 -21.15 -7.89
C ARG A 268 -10.46 -20.78 -6.63
N LEU A 269 -10.77 -19.50 -6.42
CA LEU A 269 -11.59 -19.02 -5.31
C LEU A 269 -13.08 -19.27 -5.62
N PRO A 270 -13.78 -20.17 -4.88
CA PRO A 270 -15.17 -20.51 -5.18
C PRO A 270 -16.17 -19.35 -4.93
N GLY A 271 -15.85 -18.41 -4.05
CA GLY A 271 -16.80 -17.39 -3.57
C GLY A 271 -16.83 -16.05 -4.31
N ILE A 272 -16.02 -15.84 -5.35
CA ILE A 272 -16.04 -14.59 -6.14
C ILE A 272 -16.98 -14.75 -7.34
N THR A 273 -18.13 -14.06 -7.30
CA THR A 273 -19.13 -14.06 -8.38
C THR A 273 -19.64 -12.68 -8.80
N SER A 274 -19.33 -11.58 -8.08
CA SER A 274 -19.69 -10.20 -8.48
C SER A 274 -18.90 -9.12 -7.71
N PHE A 275 -19.07 -7.84 -8.07
CA PHE A 275 -18.31 -6.67 -7.57
C PHE A 275 -19.21 -5.75 -6.73
N GLN A 276 -18.87 -5.47 -5.46
CA GLN A 276 -19.55 -4.46 -4.60
C GLN A 276 -18.56 -3.82 -3.61
N ASP A 277 -18.64 -2.50 -3.42
CA ASP A 277 -17.71 -1.67 -2.60
C ASP A 277 -18.42 -0.58 -1.77
N ILE A 278 -17.72 -0.08 -0.73
CA ILE A 278 -18.13 0.89 0.32
C ILE A 278 -17.13 2.08 0.45
N SER A 279 -17.64 3.22 0.94
CA SER A 279 -17.10 4.59 1.11
C SER A 279 -15.68 4.81 1.67
N LYS A 280 -14.77 5.32 0.81
CA LYS A 280 -13.43 5.88 1.14
C LYS A 280 -13.26 7.39 0.82
N ALA A 281 -14.10 7.95 -0.05
CA ALA A 281 -13.90 9.26 -0.68
C ALA A 281 -13.62 10.44 0.29
N TRP A 282 -14.42 10.60 1.34
CA TRP A 282 -14.37 11.82 2.16
C TRP A 282 -13.07 11.93 2.98
N ASN A 283 -12.66 10.87 3.66
CA ASN A 283 -11.44 10.86 4.50
C ASN A 283 -10.19 11.18 3.69
N SER A 284 -10.04 10.58 2.50
CA SER A 284 -8.87 10.80 1.64
C SER A 284 -8.82 12.23 1.07
N ARG A 285 -9.97 12.83 0.74
CA ARG A 285 -10.05 14.24 0.34
C ARG A 285 -9.60 15.19 1.44
N MET A 286 -10.12 15.01 2.66
CA MET A 286 -9.76 15.86 3.80
C MET A 286 -8.28 15.70 4.18
N ALA A 287 -7.76 14.47 4.16
CA ALA A 287 -6.35 14.24 4.40
C ALA A 287 -5.47 15.01 3.40
N ARG A 288 -5.88 15.10 2.12
CA ARG A 288 -5.13 15.79 1.05
C ARG A 288 -4.99 17.28 1.33
N GLU A 289 -6.06 17.89 1.83
CA GLU A 289 -6.05 19.28 2.30
C GLU A 289 -5.11 19.45 3.50
N VAL A 290 -5.21 18.58 4.51
CA VAL A 290 -4.38 18.64 5.72
C VAL A 290 -2.89 18.54 5.42
N VAL A 291 -2.46 17.60 4.58
CA VAL A 291 -1.03 17.49 4.23
C VAL A 291 -0.55 18.66 3.40
N SER A 292 -1.41 19.28 2.58
CA SER A 292 -1.08 20.49 1.83
C SER A 292 -0.79 21.66 2.78
N LEU A 293 -1.67 21.90 3.76
CA LEU A 293 -1.49 22.92 4.80
C LEU A 293 -0.27 22.61 5.69
N GLY A 294 -0.08 21.35 6.09
CA GLY A 294 1.09 20.94 6.86
C GLY A 294 2.40 21.18 6.12
N ARG A 295 2.42 20.92 4.81
CA ARG A 295 3.62 21.06 3.97
C ARG A 295 4.07 22.52 3.90
N GLU A 296 3.15 23.47 3.77
CA GLU A 296 3.50 24.90 3.75
C GLU A 296 3.99 25.43 5.10
N LEU A 297 3.45 24.93 6.22
CA LEU A 297 3.88 25.34 7.56
C LEU A 297 5.37 25.08 7.84
N LEU A 298 5.96 24.05 7.21
CA LEU A 298 7.38 23.72 7.35
C LEU A 298 8.29 24.46 6.34
N GLY A 299 7.73 25.30 5.48
CA GLY A 299 8.48 26.09 4.50
C GLY A 299 9.41 25.22 3.63
N GLY A 300 10.71 25.54 3.67
CA GLY A 300 11.74 24.81 2.92
C GLY A 300 11.99 23.39 3.43
N ASN A 301 11.88 23.12 4.72
CA ASN A 301 12.04 21.75 5.25
C ASN A 301 10.83 20.87 4.93
N GLY A 302 9.68 21.48 4.61
CA GLY A 302 8.46 20.79 4.19
C GLY A 302 8.55 20.05 2.85
N ILE A 303 9.67 20.18 2.11
CA ILE A 303 9.94 19.40 0.88
C ILE A 303 10.97 18.29 1.09
N LEU A 304 11.47 18.09 2.31
CA LEU A 304 12.43 17.04 2.64
C LEU A 304 11.73 15.84 3.29
N ALA A 305 12.10 14.63 2.85
CA ALA A 305 11.59 13.38 3.43
C ALA A 305 11.95 13.25 4.92
N ASP A 306 13.06 13.87 5.34
CA ASP A 306 13.57 13.87 6.71
C ASP A 306 12.60 14.44 7.74
N PHE A 307 11.68 15.31 7.33
CA PHE A 307 10.71 15.97 8.21
C PHE A 307 9.28 15.43 8.06
N LEU A 308 9.12 14.21 7.53
CA LEU A 308 7.87 13.45 7.35
C LEU A 308 6.85 14.07 6.37
N VAL A 309 6.56 15.36 6.47
CA VAL A 309 5.41 15.97 5.79
C VAL A 309 5.55 15.95 4.28
N ALA A 310 6.76 16.12 3.73
CA ALA A 310 6.99 15.95 2.29
C ALA A 310 6.63 14.53 1.83
N LYS A 311 7.06 13.53 2.61
CA LYS A 311 6.76 12.12 2.37
C LYS A 311 5.25 11.85 2.46
N ALA A 312 4.60 12.32 3.52
CA ALA A 312 3.15 12.16 3.73
C ALA A 312 2.33 12.85 2.63
N PHE A 313 2.74 14.05 2.21
CA PHE A 313 2.13 14.79 1.11
C PHE A 313 2.20 13.99 -0.19
N CYS A 314 3.38 13.49 -0.55
CA CYS A 314 3.58 12.67 -1.74
C CYS A 314 2.84 11.32 -1.67
N ASP A 315 2.89 10.64 -0.53
CA ASP A 315 2.26 9.33 -0.32
C ASP A 315 0.74 9.40 -0.37
N LEU A 316 0.14 10.54 -0.08
CA LEU A 316 -1.31 10.68 -0.06
C LEU A 316 -1.93 10.78 -1.46
N GLU A 317 -1.21 11.27 -2.47
CA GLU A 317 -1.68 11.33 -3.86
C GLU A 317 -2.08 9.95 -4.44
N PRO A 318 -1.26 8.89 -4.34
CA PRO A 318 -1.69 7.56 -4.77
C PRO A 318 -2.78 6.98 -3.85
N ILE A 319 -2.78 7.28 -2.54
CA ILE A 319 -3.85 6.84 -1.63
C ILE A 319 -5.19 7.46 -2.01
N TYR A 320 -5.21 8.72 -2.45
CA TYR A 320 -6.41 9.39 -2.96
C TYR A 320 -6.92 8.78 -4.28
N SER A 321 -6.06 8.03 -4.98
CA SER A 321 -6.34 7.46 -6.29
C SER A 321 -6.74 5.97 -6.28
N TYR A 322 -6.03 5.12 -5.53
CA TYR A 322 -6.31 3.66 -5.49
C TYR A 322 -7.61 3.34 -4.72
N GLU A 323 -8.09 2.09 -4.71
CA GLU A 323 -9.35 1.68 -4.04
C GLU A 323 -10.56 2.54 -4.44
N GLY A 324 -10.63 2.83 -5.75
CA GLY A 324 -11.56 3.78 -6.33
C GLY A 324 -11.12 5.23 -6.11
N THR A 325 -11.10 6.00 -7.19
CA THR A 325 -10.87 7.45 -7.08
C THR A 325 -11.96 8.11 -6.22
N TYR A 326 -11.70 9.33 -5.78
CA TYR A 326 -12.72 10.16 -5.14
C TYR A 326 -14.01 10.24 -5.96
N ASP A 327 -13.90 10.45 -7.28
CA ASP A 327 -15.06 10.57 -8.17
C ASP A 327 -15.84 9.25 -8.25
N ILE A 328 -15.15 8.12 -8.38
CA ILE A 328 -15.80 6.79 -8.44
C ILE A 328 -16.52 6.50 -7.13
N ASN A 329 -15.87 6.69 -5.99
CA ASN A 329 -16.48 6.52 -4.68
C ASN A 329 -17.71 7.45 -4.52
N SER A 330 -17.62 8.71 -4.96
CA SER A 330 -18.74 9.66 -4.90
C SER A 330 -19.90 9.22 -5.79
N LEU A 331 -19.64 8.66 -6.98
CA LEU A 331 -20.65 8.11 -7.88
C LEU A 331 -21.29 6.82 -7.35
N VAL A 332 -20.54 5.98 -6.62
CA VAL A 332 -21.08 4.81 -5.91
C VAL A 332 -22.10 5.25 -4.86
N THR A 333 -21.74 6.19 -4.00
CA THR A 333 -22.65 6.78 -3.01
C THR A 333 -23.84 7.48 -3.69
N GLY A 334 -23.60 8.23 -4.76
CA GLY A 334 -24.64 8.89 -5.54
C GLY A 334 -25.67 7.91 -6.11
N ARG A 335 -25.22 6.77 -6.66
CA ARG A 335 -26.12 5.70 -7.12
C ARG A 335 -26.94 5.11 -5.98
N GLU A 336 -26.33 4.86 -4.82
CA GLU A 336 -27.02 4.28 -3.66
C GLU A 336 -28.11 5.22 -3.11
N ILE A 337 -27.80 6.52 -3.00
CA ILE A 337 -28.75 7.53 -2.50
C ILE A 337 -29.88 7.80 -3.51
N THR A 338 -29.56 7.88 -4.80
CA THR A 338 -30.53 8.31 -5.83
C THR A 338 -31.24 7.16 -6.53
N GLY A 339 -30.71 5.94 -6.45
CA GLY A 339 -31.11 4.81 -7.29
C GLY A 339 -30.67 4.92 -8.76
N ILE A 340 -29.95 5.99 -9.15
CA ILE A 340 -29.60 6.29 -10.55
C ILE A 340 -28.09 6.19 -10.74
N ALA A 341 -27.64 5.28 -11.60
CA ALA A 341 -26.22 5.14 -11.93
C ALA A 341 -25.75 6.24 -12.89
N SER A 342 -24.62 6.90 -12.57
CA SER A 342 -24.07 8.02 -13.35
C SER A 342 -22.58 7.84 -13.74
N PHE A 343 -22.17 6.59 -13.98
CA PHE A 343 -20.77 6.26 -14.34
C PHE A 343 -20.48 6.36 -15.84
N LYS A 344 -21.47 6.05 -16.69
CA LYS A 344 -21.27 5.92 -18.13
C LYS A 344 -21.45 7.27 -18.83
N PRO A 345 -20.69 7.54 -19.90
CA PRO A 345 -20.89 8.73 -20.72
C PRO A 345 -22.22 8.65 -21.50
N ALA A 346 -22.77 9.81 -21.85
CA ALA A 346 -24.08 9.94 -22.51
C ALA A 346 -24.22 9.12 -23.82
N ALA A 347 -23.13 8.98 -24.59
CA ALA A 347 -23.15 8.22 -25.85
C ALA A 347 -23.41 6.71 -25.66
N LEU A 348 -22.98 6.13 -24.53
CA LEU A 348 -23.19 4.71 -24.21
C LEU A 348 -24.54 4.43 -23.55
N ALA A 349 -25.19 5.46 -22.98
CA ALA A 349 -26.51 5.33 -22.36
C ALA A 349 -27.64 5.23 -23.40
N LYS A 350 -27.52 5.93 -24.54
CA LYS A 350 -28.54 5.93 -25.61
C LYS A 350 -28.66 4.61 -26.38
N ALA A 351 -27.66 3.73 -26.33
CA ALA A 351 -27.71 2.43 -27.02
C ALA A 351 -28.53 1.36 -26.28
N ARG A 352 -29.16 1.70 -25.15
CA ARG A 352 -29.93 0.78 -24.29
C ARG A 352 -31.37 1.24 -24.00
N LEU A 353 -31.83 2.30 -24.66
CA LEU A 353 -33.26 2.69 -24.71
C LEU A 353 -33.82 2.28 -26.06
#